data_AF-A0A413VUA9-F1
#
_entry.id   AF-A0A413VUA9-F1
#
_cell.length_a   1.000
_cell.length_b   1.000
_cell.length_c   1.000
_cell.angle_alpha   90.00
_cell.angle_beta   90.00
_cell.angle_gamma   90.00
#
_symmetry.space_group_name_H-M   'P 1'
#
loop_
_entity.id
_entity.type
_entity.pdbx_description
1 polymer ?
#
loop_
_entity_poly.entity_id
_entity_poly.type
_entity_poly.pdbx_seq_one_letter_code
_entity_poly.pdbx_strand_id
1 'polypeptide(L)'
;MKELKKQIMELLQQKLSVYGFKKKQYFLIRTVKEDNVVQIIAPGFAHGVRQRISVSISVGVIYKDINNEAIKFGEPDRLKHPGAMEITDIGYIMPQKDYHEWHIALNSDIQSIENDINNIVSTIIQYGFPHLEMLSEEDNLINEIDRDSITAHKGRLIPIIYYMRNEKERALQYIEKSIKEISKGFTKEDYESAKRLAGEGGYFIMVENNALKYYMEFVENFKRILNEENASSVSKENYPID
;
A
#
# COMPACT_ATOMS: atom_id res chain seq x y z
N MET A 1 15.50 -16.75 -18.19
CA MET A 1 14.98 -16.20 -16.91
C MET A 1 14.48 -14.76 -17.05
N LYS A 2 15.33 -13.78 -17.39
CA LYS A 2 14.86 -12.41 -17.74
C LYS A 2 13.79 -12.46 -18.85
N GLU A 3 14.00 -13.33 -19.83
CA GLU A 3 13.04 -13.56 -20.92
C GLU A 3 11.71 -14.14 -20.43
N LEU A 4 11.74 -15.17 -19.56
CA LEU A 4 10.51 -15.75 -19.01
C LEU A 4 9.71 -14.74 -18.18
N LYS A 5 10.35 -13.93 -17.33
CA LYS A 5 9.66 -12.85 -16.59
C LYS A 5 9.02 -11.84 -17.55
N LYS A 6 9.74 -11.47 -18.61
CA LYS A 6 9.24 -10.56 -19.64
C LYS A 6 8.02 -11.17 -20.35
N GLN A 7 8.10 -12.44 -20.74
CA GLN A 7 7.01 -13.19 -21.37
C GLN A 7 5.77 -13.30 -20.47
N ILE A 8 5.95 -13.63 -19.18
CA ILE A 8 4.86 -13.63 -18.19
C ILE A 8 4.21 -12.25 -18.12
N MET A 9 5.00 -11.18 -18.00
CA MET A 9 4.48 -9.81 -17.94
C MET A 9 3.75 -9.40 -19.22
N GLU A 10 4.23 -9.79 -20.39
CA GLU A 10 3.60 -9.50 -21.69
C GLU A 10 2.27 -10.24 -21.84
N LEU A 11 2.20 -11.51 -21.47
CA LEU A 11 0.96 -12.29 -21.50
C LEU A 11 -0.06 -11.77 -20.49
N LEU A 12 0.37 -11.43 -19.27
CA LEU A 12 -0.50 -10.78 -18.28
C LEU A 12 -1.04 -9.45 -18.81
N GLN A 13 -0.18 -8.60 -19.37
CA GLN A 13 -0.59 -7.33 -19.97
C GLN A 13 -1.60 -7.55 -21.10
N GLN A 14 -1.32 -8.47 -22.02
CA GLN A 14 -2.19 -8.76 -23.16
C GLN A 14 -3.58 -9.16 -22.66
N LYS A 15 -3.66 -10.12 -21.73
CA LYS A 15 -4.93 -10.64 -21.21
C LYS A 15 -5.68 -9.64 -20.34
N LEU A 16 -4.99 -8.79 -19.60
CA LEU A 16 -5.63 -7.80 -18.72
C LEU A 16 -5.95 -6.46 -19.43
N SER A 17 -5.40 -6.24 -20.63
CA SER A 17 -5.65 -5.02 -21.41
C SER A 17 -7.12 -4.82 -21.76
N VAL A 18 -7.88 -5.90 -21.95
CA VAL A 18 -9.33 -5.86 -22.22
C VAL A 18 -10.13 -5.25 -21.05
N TYR A 19 -9.55 -5.24 -19.84
CA TYR A 19 -10.13 -4.62 -18.64
C TYR A 19 -9.56 -3.22 -18.37
N GLY A 20 -8.86 -2.63 -19.35
CA GLY A 20 -8.28 -1.29 -19.28
C GLY A 20 -6.90 -1.21 -18.60
N PHE A 21 -6.30 -2.34 -18.21
CA PHE A 21 -4.97 -2.33 -17.60
C PHE A 21 -3.87 -2.10 -18.64
N LYS A 22 -2.95 -1.19 -18.33
CA LYS A 22 -1.76 -0.89 -19.11
C LYS A 22 -0.50 -1.06 -18.27
N LYS A 23 0.60 -1.45 -18.90
CA LYS A 23 1.88 -1.60 -18.23
C LYS A 23 2.47 -0.23 -17.86
N LYS A 24 2.85 -0.07 -16.59
CA LYS A 24 3.64 1.06 -16.08
C LYS A 24 4.78 0.50 -15.22
N GLN A 25 6.01 0.61 -15.73
CA GLN A 25 7.21 0.01 -15.12
C GLN A 25 7.02 -1.50 -14.87
N TYR A 26 6.98 -1.93 -13.59
CA TYR A 26 6.83 -3.31 -13.15
C TYR A 26 5.37 -3.71 -12.88
N PHE A 27 4.42 -2.79 -13.02
CA PHE A 27 3.02 -3.00 -12.66
C PHE A 27 2.10 -2.90 -13.86
N LEU A 28 0.89 -3.43 -13.69
CA LEU A 28 -0.24 -3.19 -14.58
C LEU A 28 -1.20 -2.26 -13.84
N ILE A 29 -1.56 -1.15 -14.47
CA ILE A 29 -2.41 -0.13 -13.85
C ILE A 29 -3.59 0.23 -14.74
N ARG A 30 -4.70 0.63 -14.12
CA ARG A 30 -5.79 1.34 -14.79
C ARG A 30 -6.28 2.49 -13.91
N THR A 31 -6.99 3.43 -14.51
CA THR A 31 -7.63 4.53 -13.79
C THR A 31 -9.14 4.34 -13.79
N VAL A 32 -9.77 4.61 -12.65
CA VAL A 32 -11.22 4.56 -12.42
C VAL A 32 -11.65 5.80 -11.61
N LYS A 33 -12.96 5.96 -11.36
CA LYS A 33 -13.53 7.09 -10.60
C LYS A 33 -13.07 8.45 -11.15
N GLU A 34 -13.48 8.75 -12.39
CA GLU A 34 -13.14 10.02 -13.06
C GLU A 34 -11.62 10.30 -13.10
N ASP A 35 -10.87 9.24 -13.36
CA ASP A 35 -9.41 9.21 -13.33
C ASP A 35 -8.76 9.49 -11.96
N ASN A 36 -9.50 9.60 -10.85
CA ASN A 36 -8.92 9.87 -9.54
C ASN A 36 -8.23 8.64 -8.91
N VAL A 37 -8.76 7.43 -9.14
CA VAL A 37 -8.23 6.21 -8.50
C VAL A 37 -7.41 5.41 -9.51
N VAL A 38 -6.16 5.13 -9.17
CA VAL A 38 -5.28 4.22 -9.90
C VAL A 38 -5.35 2.85 -9.23
N GLN A 39 -5.91 1.86 -9.92
CA GLN A 39 -5.87 0.46 -9.50
C GLN A 39 -4.59 -0.21 -10.02
N ILE A 40 -3.97 -1.04 -9.20
CA ILE A 40 -2.65 -1.64 -9.44
C ILE A 40 -2.75 -3.16 -9.31
N ILE A 41 -2.18 -3.86 -10.27
CA ILE A 41 -1.80 -5.27 -10.17
C ILE A 41 -0.27 -5.30 -10.21
N ALA A 42 0.31 -5.87 -9.16
CA ALA A 42 1.75 -5.91 -8.93
C ALA A 42 2.25 -7.37 -8.90
N PRO A 43 2.78 -7.89 -10.03
CA PRO A 43 3.42 -9.20 -10.04
C PRO A 43 4.78 -9.19 -9.34
N GLY A 44 4.92 -10.05 -8.33
CA GLY A 44 6.17 -10.36 -7.66
C GLY A 44 6.85 -11.58 -8.28
N PHE A 45 8.18 -11.56 -8.40
CA PHE A 45 8.95 -12.68 -8.96
C PHE A 45 10.06 -13.14 -8.02
N ALA A 46 9.87 -14.28 -7.37
CA ALA A 46 10.82 -14.88 -6.42
C ALA A 46 11.49 -16.15 -6.97
N HIS A 47 12.65 -16.49 -6.41
CA HIS A 47 13.55 -17.55 -6.89
C HIS A 47 13.90 -18.45 -5.70
N GLY A 48 12.97 -19.31 -5.29
CA GLY A 48 13.23 -20.28 -4.21
C GLY A 48 13.97 -21.54 -4.68
N VAL A 49 13.83 -21.91 -5.96
CA VAL A 49 14.32 -23.20 -6.51
C VAL A 49 14.93 -23.00 -7.89
N ARG A 50 16.08 -23.65 -8.16
CA ARG A 50 16.89 -23.46 -9.40
C ARG A 50 16.14 -23.62 -10.73
N GLN A 51 15.01 -24.34 -10.77
CA GLN A 51 14.32 -24.69 -12.01
C GLN A 51 12.93 -24.04 -12.19
N ARG A 52 12.52 -23.15 -11.27
CA ARG A 52 11.19 -22.52 -11.29
C ARG A 52 11.26 -21.05 -10.92
N ILE A 53 10.31 -20.27 -11.42
CA ILE A 53 10.03 -18.91 -10.95
C ILE A 53 8.74 -18.96 -10.15
N SER A 54 8.78 -18.44 -8.93
CA SER A 54 7.58 -18.16 -8.16
C SER A 54 7.02 -16.82 -8.59
N VAL A 55 5.73 -16.78 -8.91
CA VAL A 55 4.98 -15.59 -9.27
C VAL A 55 3.95 -15.36 -8.18
N SER A 56 4.00 -14.23 -7.50
CA SER A 56 2.93 -13.77 -6.60
C SER A 56 2.23 -12.57 -7.24
N ILE A 57 0.99 -12.31 -6.84
CA ILE A 57 0.22 -11.18 -7.35
C ILE A 57 -0.31 -10.40 -6.17
N SER A 58 0.04 -9.12 -6.09
CA SER A 58 -0.58 -8.20 -5.15
C SER A 58 -1.46 -7.21 -5.88
N VAL A 59 -2.55 -6.77 -5.25
CA VAL A 59 -3.50 -5.79 -5.79
C VAL A 59 -3.65 -4.63 -4.83
N GLY A 60 -3.76 -3.41 -5.34
CA GLY A 60 -3.83 -2.21 -4.50
C GLY A 60 -4.28 -0.97 -5.25
N VAL A 61 -4.46 0.14 -4.53
CA VAL A 61 -4.95 1.40 -5.10
C VAL A 61 -4.11 2.61 -4.70
N ILE A 62 -4.15 3.65 -5.53
CA ILE A 62 -3.67 5.01 -5.22
C ILE A 62 -4.77 6.00 -5.57
N TYR A 63 -5.14 6.86 -4.64
CA TYR A 63 -5.98 8.02 -4.89
C TYR A 63 -5.11 9.22 -5.25
N LYS A 64 -5.36 9.86 -6.39
CA LYS A 64 -4.51 10.95 -6.90
C LYS A 64 -4.66 12.20 -6.05
N ASP A 65 -5.88 12.57 -5.68
CA ASP A 65 -6.16 13.68 -4.78
C ASP A 65 -5.52 13.50 -3.39
N ILE A 66 -5.71 12.33 -2.75
CA ILE A 66 -5.10 12.01 -1.46
C ILE A 66 -3.56 12.02 -1.60
N ASN A 67 -3.00 11.51 -2.71
CA ASN A 67 -1.56 11.55 -2.93
C ASN A 67 -1.04 12.99 -3.06
N ASN A 68 -1.73 13.83 -3.84
CA ASN A 68 -1.36 15.23 -4.04
C ASN A 68 -1.42 16.01 -2.72
N GLU A 69 -2.42 15.73 -1.89
CA GLU A 69 -2.52 16.33 -0.56
C GLU A 69 -1.41 15.83 0.36
N ALA A 70 -1.19 14.52 0.42
CA ALA A 70 -0.21 13.91 1.29
C ALA A 70 1.23 14.42 1.03
N ILE A 71 1.56 14.74 -0.22
CA ILE A 71 2.86 15.35 -0.57
C ILE A 71 3.08 16.67 0.18
N LYS A 72 2.03 17.48 0.40
CA LYS A 72 2.14 18.73 1.18
C LYS A 72 2.49 18.47 2.64
N PHE A 73 2.04 17.33 3.16
CA PHE A 73 2.37 16.83 4.50
C PHE A 73 3.74 16.12 4.57
N GLY A 74 4.50 16.08 3.47
CA GLY A 74 5.85 15.50 3.43
C GLY A 74 5.89 14.01 3.08
N GLU A 75 4.77 13.43 2.65
CA GLU A 75 4.72 12.05 2.19
C GLU A 75 5.33 11.88 0.78
N PRO A 76 5.89 10.70 0.46
CA PRO A 76 6.44 10.45 -0.86
C PRO A 76 5.34 10.45 -1.94
N ASP A 77 5.69 10.95 -3.11
CA ASP A 77 4.83 10.91 -4.30
C ASP A 77 4.70 9.47 -4.83
N ARG A 78 3.58 8.83 -4.47
CA ARG A 78 3.25 7.46 -4.84
C ARG A 78 2.96 7.30 -6.33
N LEU A 79 2.74 8.37 -7.09
CA LEU A 79 2.55 8.27 -8.54
C LEU A 79 3.88 8.20 -9.31
N LYS A 80 4.95 8.77 -8.74
CA LYS A 80 6.34 8.72 -9.25
C LYS A 80 7.08 7.45 -8.84
N HIS A 81 6.94 7.07 -7.57
CA HIS A 81 7.48 5.83 -7.02
C HIS A 81 6.28 4.94 -6.67
N PRO A 82 5.73 4.18 -7.64
CA PRO A 82 4.48 3.45 -7.46
C PRO A 82 4.55 2.51 -6.24
N GLY A 83 3.95 2.98 -5.15
CA GLY A 83 3.65 2.23 -3.94
C GLY A 83 2.19 2.52 -3.65
N ALA A 84 1.36 1.49 -3.59
CA ALA A 84 -0.05 1.68 -3.33
C ALA A 84 -0.27 2.29 -1.94
N MET A 85 -1.39 2.99 -1.75
CA MET A 85 -1.82 3.44 -0.43
C MET A 85 -2.22 2.24 0.44
N GLU A 86 -2.87 1.26 -0.19
CA GLU A 86 -3.13 -0.06 0.38
C GLU A 86 -2.86 -1.12 -0.70
N ILE A 87 -2.21 -2.22 -0.31
CA ILE A 87 -1.85 -3.32 -1.20
C ILE A 87 -1.87 -4.63 -0.42
N THR A 88 -2.50 -5.63 -1.01
CA THR A 88 -2.64 -6.96 -0.41
C THR A 88 -2.25 -8.02 -1.42
N ASP A 89 -1.54 -9.06 -0.96
CA ASP A 89 -1.33 -10.25 -1.78
C ASP A 89 -2.67 -10.96 -2.03
N ILE A 90 -2.89 -11.38 -3.28
CA ILE A 90 -4.17 -11.94 -3.70
C ILE A 90 -4.55 -13.19 -2.90
N GLY A 91 -3.56 -13.94 -2.39
CA GLY A 91 -3.80 -15.10 -1.56
C GLY A 91 -4.55 -14.79 -0.24
N TYR A 92 -4.29 -13.62 0.36
CA TYR A 92 -4.96 -13.21 1.59
C TYR A 92 -6.43 -12.81 1.40
N ILE A 93 -6.83 -12.48 0.17
CA ILE A 93 -8.22 -12.17 -0.19
C ILE A 93 -8.95 -13.35 -0.84
N MET A 94 -8.23 -14.45 -1.12
CA MET A 94 -8.82 -15.73 -1.51
C MET A 94 -9.47 -16.43 -0.30
N PRO A 95 -10.38 -17.41 -0.50
CA PRO A 95 -11.07 -18.10 0.59
C PRO A 95 -10.14 -18.78 1.61
N GLN A 96 -8.95 -19.21 1.17
CA GLN A 96 -7.95 -19.84 2.04
C GLN A 96 -7.24 -18.83 2.95
N LYS A 97 -7.21 -17.55 2.57
CA LYS A 97 -6.59 -16.44 3.31
C LYS A 97 -5.14 -16.67 3.70
N ASP A 98 -4.34 -17.15 2.76
CA ASP A 98 -2.92 -17.43 2.96
C ASP A 98 -2.11 -16.95 1.76
N TYR A 99 -0.81 -16.72 1.96
CA TYR A 99 0.09 -16.33 0.89
C TYR A 99 0.02 -17.33 -0.28
N HIS A 100 -0.11 -16.80 -1.50
CA HIS A 100 -0.26 -17.64 -2.68
C HIS A 100 0.75 -17.25 -3.76
N GLU A 101 1.43 -18.26 -4.30
CA GLU A 101 2.29 -18.09 -5.47
C GLU A 101 2.13 -19.24 -6.47
N TRP A 102 2.24 -18.90 -7.75
CA TRP A 102 2.30 -19.84 -8.85
C TRP A 102 3.74 -20.18 -9.16
N HIS A 103 4.03 -21.44 -9.49
CA HIS A 103 5.37 -21.88 -9.82
C HIS A 103 5.47 -22.26 -11.30
N ILE A 104 6.10 -21.39 -12.09
CA ILE A 104 6.28 -21.60 -13.52
C ILE A 104 7.68 -22.17 -13.77
N ALA A 105 7.77 -23.32 -14.43
CA ALA A 105 9.05 -23.96 -14.73
C ALA A 105 9.85 -23.18 -15.79
N LEU A 106 11.17 -23.12 -15.63
CA LEU A 106 12.04 -22.35 -16.53
C LEU A 106 12.07 -22.87 -17.98
N ASN A 107 11.78 -24.15 -18.17
CA ASN A 107 11.83 -24.84 -19.46
C ASN A 107 10.42 -25.21 -19.98
N SER A 108 9.37 -24.59 -19.44
CA SER A 108 8.01 -24.79 -19.93
C SER A 108 7.89 -24.33 -21.39
N ASP A 109 7.13 -25.08 -22.17
CA ASP A 109 6.70 -24.64 -23.49
C ASP A 109 5.67 -23.50 -23.39
N ILE A 110 5.41 -22.82 -24.51
CA ILE A 110 4.51 -21.66 -24.56
C ILE A 110 3.09 -21.99 -24.09
N GLN A 111 2.56 -23.17 -24.43
CA GLN A 111 1.19 -23.55 -24.09
C GLN A 111 1.05 -23.76 -22.58
N SER A 112 2.06 -24.38 -21.96
CA SER A 112 2.13 -24.54 -20.51
C SER A 112 2.18 -23.19 -19.80
N ILE A 113 3.02 -22.27 -20.28
CA ILE A 113 3.10 -20.90 -19.72
C ILE A 113 1.75 -20.19 -19.86
N GLU A 114 1.11 -20.25 -21.03
CA GLU A 114 -0.19 -19.63 -21.24
C GLU A 114 -1.28 -20.17 -20.32
N ASN A 115 -1.27 -21.47 -20.03
CA ASN A 115 -2.20 -22.09 -19.08
C ASN A 115 -1.98 -21.56 -17.65
N ASP A 116 -0.72 -21.46 -17.20
CA ASP A 116 -0.38 -20.86 -15.91
C ASP A 116 -0.85 -19.39 -15.85
N ILE A 117 -0.62 -18.62 -16.92
CA ILE A 117 -1.10 -17.23 -16.98
C ILE A 117 -2.63 -17.15 -16.98
N ASN A 118 -3.33 -18.05 -17.69
CA ASN A 118 -4.79 -18.09 -17.67
C ASN A 118 -5.32 -18.33 -16.25
N ASN A 119 -4.66 -19.21 -15.48
CA ASN A 119 -5.02 -19.44 -14.09
C ASN A 119 -4.79 -18.19 -13.23
N ILE A 120 -3.63 -17.53 -13.36
CA ILE A 120 -3.34 -16.27 -12.67
C ILE A 120 -4.39 -15.20 -12.99
N VAL A 121 -4.71 -15.01 -14.27
CA VAL A 121 -5.70 -14.02 -14.73
C VAL A 121 -7.09 -14.35 -14.20
N SER A 122 -7.50 -15.63 -14.22
CA SER A 122 -8.75 -16.07 -13.62
C SER A 122 -8.84 -15.69 -12.14
N THR A 123 -7.77 -15.93 -11.36
CA THR A 123 -7.72 -15.57 -9.94
C THR A 123 -7.79 -14.06 -9.72
N ILE A 124 -7.10 -13.28 -10.55
CA ILE A 124 -7.19 -11.80 -10.53
C ILE A 124 -8.62 -11.34 -10.80
N ILE A 125 -9.30 -11.90 -11.80
CA ILE A 125 -10.68 -11.52 -12.11
C ILE A 125 -11.62 -11.91 -10.96
N GLN A 126 -11.44 -13.11 -10.40
CA GLN A 126 -12.34 -13.66 -9.39
C GLN A 126 -12.20 -12.95 -8.03
N TYR A 127 -10.98 -12.60 -7.62
CA TYR A 127 -10.70 -12.08 -6.27
C TYR A 127 -10.05 -10.69 -6.29
N GLY A 128 -9.11 -10.46 -7.21
CA GLY A 128 -8.40 -9.19 -7.31
C GLY A 128 -9.30 -8.03 -7.72
N PHE A 129 -10.11 -8.19 -8.77
CA PHE A 129 -11.00 -7.12 -9.26
C PHE A 129 -12.04 -6.70 -8.21
N PRO A 130 -12.82 -7.61 -7.58
CA PRO A 130 -13.74 -7.21 -6.53
C PRO A 130 -13.08 -6.43 -5.39
N HIS A 131 -11.88 -6.84 -4.99
CA HIS A 131 -11.13 -6.15 -3.95
C HIS A 131 -10.64 -4.76 -4.41
N LEU A 132 -10.17 -4.63 -5.65
CA LEU A 132 -9.82 -3.35 -6.24
C LEU A 132 -11.02 -2.39 -6.32
N GLU A 133 -12.20 -2.88 -6.69
CA GLU A 133 -13.43 -2.07 -6.69
C GLU A 133 -13.81 -1.65 -5.27
N MET A 134 -13.74 -2.57 -4.30
CA MET A 134 -13.99 -2.26 -2.89
C MET A 134 -13.04 -1.16 -2.38
N LEU A 135 -11.73 -1.27 -2.64
CA LEU A 135 -10.74 -0.26 -2.27
C LEU A 135 -10.89 1.07 -3.04
N SER A 136 -11.61 1.05 -4.17
CA SER A 136 -11.94 2.26 -4.94
C SER A 136 -13.11 3.06 -4.34
N GLU A 137 -13.59 2.66 -3.16
CA GLU A 137 -14.41 3.48 -2.27
C GLU A 137 -13.56 3.97 -1.08
N GLU A 138 -13.55 5.28 -0.83
CA GLU A 138 -12.60 5.91 0.10
C GLU A 138 -12.77 5.42 1.54
N ASP A 139 -14.02 5.22 2.01
CA ASP A 139 -14.28 4.70 3.36
C ASP A 139 -13.74 3.27 3.54
N ASN A 140 -13.81 2.43 2.50
CA ASN A 140 -13.24 1.10 2.55
C ASN A 140 -11.70 1.16 2.58
N LEU A 141 -11.10 2.07 1.81
CA LEU A 141 -9.65 2.30 1.87
C LEU A 141 -9.21 2.70 3.28
N ILE A 142 -9.89 3.64 3.92
CA ILE A 142 -9.60 4.06 5.30
C ILE A 142 -9.65 2.85 6.25
N ASN A 143 -10.69 2.02 6.12
CA ASN A 143 -10.87 0.84 6.98
C ASN A 143 -9.75 -0.19 6.81
N GLU A 144 -9.32 -0.45 5.57
CA GLU A 144 -8.23 -1.40 5.31
C GLU A 144 -6.87 -0.84 5.75
N ILE A 145 -6.62 0.46 5.55
CA ILE A 145 -5.42 1.12 6.09
C ILE A 145 -5.40 1.05 7.63
N ASP A 146 -6.53 1.28 8.31
CA ASP A 146 -6.62 1.24 9.79
C ASP A 146 -6.46 -0.18 10.35
N ARG A 147 -6.93 -1.20 9.62
CA ARG A 147 -6.79 -2.61 10.02
C ARG A 147 -5.32 -3.03 10.12
N ASP A 148 -4.50 -2.59 9.16
CA ASP A 148 -3.09 -2.97 9.05
C ASP A 148 -2.12 -1.89 9.59
N SER A 149 -2.64 -0.87 10.27
CA SER A 149 -1.92 0.38 10.60
C SER A 149 -0.84 0.25 11.69
N ILE A 150 -0.50 -0.96 12.12
CA ILE A 150 0.51 -1.20 13.17
C ILE A 150 1.91 -0.75 12.70
N THR A 151 2.09 -0.52 11.38
CA THR A 151 3.32 0.07 10.81
C THR A 151 3.17 1.59 10.62
N ALA A 152 4.09 2.36 11.21
CA ALA A 152 4.04 3.83 11.36
C ALA A 152 3.92 4.67 10.07
N HIS A 153 3.99 4.04 8.89
CA HIS A 153 3.86 4.70 7.59
C HIS A 153 2.43 4.70 7.03
N LYS A 154 1.63 3.66 7.30
CA LYS A 154 0.23 3.58 6.81
C LYS A 154 -0.71 4.52 7.59
N GLY A 155 -0.51 4.65 8.90
CA GLY A 155 -1.33 5.48 9.80
C GLY A 155 -1.22 7.00 9.60
N ARG A 156 -0.39 7.50 8.68
CA ARG A 156 -0.26 8.94 8.37
C ARG A 156 -1.28 9.43 7.35
N LEU A 157 -1.74 8.52 6.46
CA LEU A 157 -2.72 8.86 5.43
C LEU A 157 -4.08 9.17 6.03
N ILE A 158 -4.50 8.45 7.08
CA ILE A 158 -5.82 8.62 7.69
C ILE A 158 -6.06 10.04 8.23
N PRO A 159 -5.14 10.65 9.03
CA PRO A 159 -5.28 12.04 9.43
C PRO A 159 -5.36 13.03 8.26
N ILE A 160 -4.63 12.78 7.17
CA ILE A 160 -4.67 13.62 5.96
C ILE A 160 -6.04 13.51 5.29
N ILE A 161 -6.61 12.31 5.20
CA ILE A 161 -7.94 12.10 4.62
C ILE A 161 -9.01 12.78 5.47
N TYR A 162 -8.98 12.65 6.80
CA TYR A 162 -9.89 13.39 7.68
C TYR A 162 -9.75 14.90 7.54
N TYR A 163 -8.52 15.40 7.39
CA TYR A 163 -8.27 16.80 7.10
C TYR A 163 -8.89 17.24 5.77
N MET A 164 -8.75 16.45 4.69
CA MET A 164 -9.39 16.74 3.38
C MET A 164 -10.93 16.78 3.48
N ARG A 165 -11.52 15.98 4.38
CA ARG A 165 -12.96 15.97 4.68
C ARG A 165 -13.39 17.13 5.60
N ASN A 166 -12.48 18.03 5.97
CA ASN A 166 -12.69 19.08 6.96
C ASN A 166 -13.10 18.55 8.36
N GLU A 167 -12.69 17.31 8.69
CA GLU A 167 -12.91 16.64 9.98
C GLU A 167 -11.66 16.80 10.88
N LYS A 168 -11.29 18.05 11.18
CA LYS A 168 -10.02 18.39 11.85
C LYS A 168 -9.90 17.73 13.24
N GLU A 169 -10.97 17.72 14.02
CA GLU A 169 -10.99 17.11 15.35
C GLU A 169 -10.73 15.60 15.27
N ARG A 170 -11.33 14.93 14.27
CA ARG A 170 -11.16 13.49 14.06
C ARG A 170 -9.75 13.15 13.59
N ALA A 171 -9.14 14.00 12.76
CA ALA A 171 -7.73 13.88 12.38
C ALA A 171 -6.81 13.94 13.60
N LEU A 172 -7.03 14.91 14.50
CA LEU A 172 -6.26 15.07 15.74
C LEU A 172 -6.46 13.89 16.70
N GLN A 173 -7.69 13.42 16.88
CA GLN A 173 -7.99 12.23 17.68
C GLN A 173 -7.27 10.98 17.15
N TYR A 174 -7.23 10.81 15.82
CA TYR A 174 -6.50 9.71 15.21
C TYR A 174 -5.00 9.83 15.46
N ILE A 175 -4.42 11.02 15.32
CA ILE A 175 -3.01 11.29 15.64
C ILE A 175 -2.69 10.93 17.09
N GLU A 176 -3.54 11.34 18.05
CA GLU A 176 -3.36 11.01 19.46
C GLU A 176 -3.43 9.51 19.73
N LYS A 177 -4.38 8.80 19.10
CA LYS A 177 -4.48 7.33 19.12
C LYS A 177 -3.18 6.70 18.59
N SER A 178 -2.69 7.14 17.43
CA SER A 178 -1.46 6.63 16.83
C SER A 178 -0.23 6.89 17.71
N ILE A 179 -0.09 8.08 18.28
CA ILE A 179 1.00 8.39 19.23
C ILE A 179 0.96 7.41 20.40
N LYS A 180 -0.21 7.20 21.00
CA LYS A 180 -0.38 6.29 22.14
C LYS A 180 0.02 4.85 21.79
N GLU A 181 -0.42 4.35 20.63
CA GLU A 181 -0.09 3.01 20.16
C GLU A 181 1.40 2.84 19.85
N ILE A 182 2.00 3.77 19.09
CA ILE A 182 3.43 3.71 18.74
C ILE A 182 4.30 3.85 20.00
N SER A 183 3.88 4.67 20.97
CA SER A 183 4.62 4.89 22.21
C SER A 183 4.63 3.69 23.15
N LYS A 184 3.78 2.68 22.95
CA LYS A 184 3.82 1.43 23.75
C LYS A 184 5.16 0.71 23.59
N GLY A 185 5.86 0.90 22.46
CA GLY A 185 7.16 0.30 22.20
C GLY A 185 7.11 -1.23 22.23
N PHE A 186 8.28 -1.87 22.42
CA PHE A 186 8.37 -3.30 22.66
C PHE A 186 8.18 -3.61 24.14
N THR A 187 7.39 -4.63 24.46
CA THR A 187 7.23 -5.11 25.83
C THR A 187 8.42 -5.97 26.24
N LYS A 188 8.57 -6.21 27.56
CA LYS A 188 9.55 -7.18 28.09
C LYS A 188 9.31 -8.58 27.52
N GLU A 189 8.07 -8.93 27.22
CA GLU A 189 7.69 -10.24 26.69
C GLU A 189 8.06 -10.39 25.21
N ASP A 190 7.98 -9.30 24.42
CA ASP A 190 8.51 -9.24 23.05
C ASP A 190 10.03 -9.47 23.05
N TYR A 191 10.74 -8.88 24.01
CA TYR A 191 12.18 -9.06 24.18
C TYR A 191 12.55 -10.51 24.53
N GLU A 192 11.88 -11.10 25.52
CA GLU A 192 12.14 -12.49 25.92
C GLU A 192 11.77 -13.47 24.79
N SER A 193 10.71 -13.18 24.02
CA SER A 193 10.32 -13.99 22.86
C SER A 193 11.34 -13.90 21.73
N ALA A 194 11.82 -12.69 21.41
CA ALA A 194 12.86 -12.50 20.40
C ALA A 194 14.18 -13.18 20.80
N LYS A 195 14.55 -13.12 22.08
CA LYS A 195 15.73 -13.81 22.62
C LYS A 195 15.62 -15.34 22.53
N ARG A 196 14.44 -15.90 22.82
CA ARG A 196 14.19 -17.35 22.62
C ARG A 196 14.29 -17.75 21.15
N LEU A 197 13.72 -16.94 20.24
CA LEU A 197 13.77 -17.19 18.80
C LEU A 197 15.20 -17.14 18.23
N ALA A 198 16.07 -16.30 18.81
CA ALA A 198 17.48 -16.22 18.39
C ALA A 198 18.29 -17.50 18.74
N GLY A 199 17.83 -18.32 19.68
CA GLY A 199 18.51 -19.54 20.11
C GLY A 199 19.77 -19.31 20.97
N GLU A 200 20.28 -20.37 21.61
CA GLU A 200 21.54 -20.30 22.36
C GLU A 200 22.71 -20.01 21.42
N GLY A 201 23.32 -18.82 21.54
CA GLY A 201 24.40 -18.35 20.69
C GLY A 201 23.97 -17.40 19.55
N GLY A 202 22.67 -17.10 19.42
CA GLY A 202 22.16 -16.13 18.46
C GLY A 202 22.59 -14.69 18.77
N TYR A 203 23.09 -13.97 17.77
CA TYR A 203 23.34 -12.54 17.86
C TYR A 203 22.02 -11.78 17.79
N PHE A 204 21.67 -11.05 18.85
CA PHE A 204 20.49 -10.19 18.92
C PHE A 204 20.93 -8.72 18.94
N ILE A 205 20.46 -7.93 17.96
CA ILE A 205 20.69 -6.49 17.89
C ILE A 205 19.34 -5.79 18.00
N MET A 206 19.12 -5.05 19.08
CA MET A 206 18.03 -4.09 19.12
C MET A 206 18.42 -2.86 18.32
N VAL A 207 17.64 -2.58 17.27
CA VAL A 207 17.69 -1.30 16.57
C VAL A 207 16.78 -0.32 17.30
N GLU A 208 17.23 0.92 17.48
CA GLU A 208 16.39 1.98 18.04
C GLU A 208 15.08 2.11 17.25
N ASN A 209 13.94 2.03 17.94
CA ASN A 209 12.64 2.21 17.33
C ASN A 209 12.38 3.71 17.09
N ASN A 210 12.83 4.20 15.93
CA ASN A 210 12.61 5.58 15.51
C ASN A 210 11.19 5.86 14.96
N ALA A 211 10.26 4.89 15.04
CA ALA A 211 8.90 5.06 14.52
C ALA A 211 8.18 6.25 15.16
N LEU A 212 8.28 6.42 16.49
CA LEU A 212 7.66 7.54 17.19
C LEU A 212 8.28 8.87 16.74
N LYS A 213 9.61 8.94 16.64
CA LYS A 213 10.32 10.14 16.19
C LYS A 213 9.84 10.57 14.80
N TYR A 214 9.85 9.66 13.82
CA TYR A 214 9.39 9.96 12.48
C TYR A 214 7.89 10.31 12.41
N TYR A 215 7.07 9.72 13.29
CA TYR A 215 5.66 10.08 13.38
C TYR A 215 5.49 11.49 13.95
N MET A 216 6.27 11.88 14.96
CA MET A 216 6.23 13.23 15.53
C MET A 216 6.65 14.32 14.53
N GLU A 217 7.63 14.05 13.67
CA GLU A 217 7.99 14.95 12.55
C GLU A 217 6.78 15.20 11.62
N PHE A 218 6.00 14.15 11.32
CA PHE A 218 4.73 14.29 10.60
C PHE A 218 3.71 15.14 11.38
N VAL A 219 3.55 14.89 12.69
CA VAL A 219 2.60 15.63 13.54
C VAL A 219 2.92 17.12 13.61
N GLU A 220 4.20 17.48 13.72
CA GLU A 220 4.64 18.88 13.71
C GLU A 220 4.31 19.56 12.38
N ASN A 221 4.61 18.89 11.26
CA ASN A 221 4.27 19.43 9.94
C ASN A 221 2.75 19.55 9.74
N PHE A 222 1.98 18.56 10.21
CA PHE A 222 0.52 18.56 10.14
C PHE A 222 -0.09 19.74 10.90
N LYS A 223 0.36 19.98 12.13
CA LYS A 223 -0.08 21.12 12.95
C LYS A 223 0.31 22.46 12.34
N ARG A 224 1.51 22.56 11.74
CA ARG A 224 1.97 23.77 11.05
C ARG A 224 1.03 24.14 9.90
N ILE A 225 0.70 23.17 9.04
CA ILE A 225 -0.22 23.37 7.91
C ILE A 225 -1.61 23.80 8.40
N LEU A 226 -2.16 23.12 9.42
CA LEU A 226 -3.45 23.51 10.02
C LEU A 226 -3.47 24.97 10.51
N ASN A 227 -2.39 25.43 11.13
CA ASN A 227 -2.30 26.79 11.66
C ASN A 227 -2.13 27.85 10.57
N GLU A 228 -1.35 27.56 9.52
CA GLU A 228 -1.15 28.46 8.37
C GLU A 228 -2.48 28.72 7.63
N GLU A 229 -3.32 27.70 7.48
CA GLU A 229 -4.64 27.86 6.89
C GLU A 229 -5.59 28.71 7.73
N ASN A 230 -5.62 28.47 9.05
CA ASN A 230 -6.45 29.25 9.98
C ASN A 230 -6.01 30.73 10.01
N ALA A 231 -4.71 31.02 9.90
CA ALA A 231 -4.22 32.40 9.78
C ALA A 231 -4.65 33.05 8.45
N SER A 232 -4.64 32.29 7.35
CA SER A 232 -5.05 32.77 6.03
C SER A 232 -6.56 33.05 5.93
N SER A 233 -7.42 32.26 6.59
CA SER A 233 -8.87 32.48 6.60
C SER A 233 -9.24 33.74 7.40
N VAL A 234 -8.62 33.95 8.57
CA VAL A 234 -8.81 35.17 9.39
C VAL A 234 -8.33 36.42 8.66
N SER A 235 -7.28 36.32 7.84
CA SER A 235 -6.78 37.45 7.04
C SER A 235 -7.72 37.84 5.88
N LYS A 236 -8.56 36.91 5.37
CA LYS A 236 -9.51 37.17 4.29
C LYS A 236 -10.82 37.77 4.78
N GLU A 237 -11.24 37.50 6.01
CA GLU A 237 -12.44 38.10 6.62
C GLU A 237 -12.23 39.58 7.04
N ASN A 238 -10.98 40.04 7.11
CA ASN A 238 -10.63 41.40 7.55
C ASN A 238 -10.44 42.43 6.41
N TYR A 239 -10.79 42.09 5.17
CA TYR A 239 -10.89 43.10 4.11
C TYR A 239 -12.34 43.62 4.04
N PRO A 240 -12.59 44.93 4.19
CA PRO A 240 -13.90 45.49 3.90
C PRO A 240 -14.20 45.22 2.42
N ILE A 241 -15.41 44.74 2.16
CA ILE A 241 -15.99 44.76 0.83
C ILE A 241 -16.26 46.23 0.51
N ASP A 242 -15.46 46.82 -0.37
CA ASP A 242 -15.80 48.08 -1.05
C ASP A 242 -16.75 47.78 -2.22
#